data_AF-A0A9E1JJY8-F1
#
_entry.id   AF-A0A9E1JJY8-F1
#
_cell.length_a   1.000
_cell.length_b   1.000
_cell.length_c   1.000
_cell.angle_alpha   90.00
_cell.angle_beta   90.00
_cell.angle_gamma   90.00
#
_symmetry.space_group_name_H-M   'P 1'
#
loop_
_entity.id
_entity.type
_entity.pdbx_description
1 polymer ?
#
loop_
_entity_poly.entity_id
_entity_poly.type
_entity_poly.pdbx_seq_one_letter_code
_entity_poly.pdbx_strand_id
1 'polypeptide(L)'
;MPEYLTVGKTPLERVHKLLSKLHSTKVSKNRGSIVSREAEALFNNFVKQVKPTFNNLPKPLKWQSFLLHDLILLTGIPSNVQKASVKHSLNKAQTKAFAKLELVSEKAFHDVTLKNSIPFKDRNNELLAKPALNEFSAREIQVFAENLEKANQKKEQKKDESQQEMNTEIKIALMTRLGIPLVRIAQNITNQDLSSFRT
;
A
#
# COMPACT_ATOMS: atom_id res chain seq x y z
N MET A 1 -14.72 13.96 46.46
CA MET A 1 -13.99 13.25 45.37
C MET A 1 -14.94 13.04 44.20
N PRO A 2 -14.58 13.38 42.95
CA PRO A 2 -15.44 13.16 41.79
C PRO A 2 -15.82 11.69 41.67
N GLU A 3 -17.12 11.37 41.60
CA GLU A 3 -17.65 10.00 41.50
C GLU A 3 -17.01 9.22 40.34
N TYR A 4 -16.65 9.90 39.24
CA TYR A 4 -15.92 9.31 38.11
C TYR A 4 -14.62 8.60 38.52
N LEU A 5 -13.84 9.18 39.44
CA LEU A 5 -12.54 8.64 39.85
C LEU A 5 -12.65 7.38 40.72
N THR A 6 -13.83 7.12 41.31
CA THR A 6 -14.07 5.95 42.15
C THR A 6 -14.60 4.74 41.35
N VAL A 7 -15.01 4.95 40.09
CA VAL A 7 -15.65 3.92 39.26
C VAL A 7 -14.64 2.88 38.74
N GLY A 8 -13.37 3.21 38.53
CA GLY A 8 -12.38 2.29 37.96
C GLY A 8 -10.95 2.82 38.10
N LYS A 9 -9.95 1.92 38.06
CA LYS A 9 -8.54 2.26 38.30
C LYS A 9 -7.95 2.97 37.08
N THR A 10 -8.31 2.50 35.87
CA THR A 10 -7.85 3.09 34.61
C THR A 10 -8.93 3.95 33.94
N PRO A 11 -8.56 4.93 33.08
CA PRO A 11 -9.53 5.71 32.30
C PRO A 11 -10.48 4.83 31.47
N LEU A 12 -9.96 3.75 30.87
CA LEU A 12 -10.73 2.82 30.05
C LEU A 12 -11.78 2.05 30.87
N GLU A 13 -11.41 1.53 32.04
CA GLU A 13 -12.33 0.86 32.95
C GLU A 13 -13.46 1.78 33.43
N ARG A 14 -13.11 3.04 33.72
CA ARG A 14 -14.09 4.06 34.14
C ARG A 14 -15.14 4.29 33.05
N VAL A 15 -14.70 4.45 31.80
CA VAL A 15 -15.60 4.63 30.65
C VAL A 15 -16.46 3.38 30.44
N HIS A 16 -15.87 2.19 30.46
CA HIS A 16 -16.60 0.94 30.28
C HIS A 16 -17.70 0.74 31.33
N LYS A 17 -17.39 0.94 32.61
CA LYS A 17 -18.38 0.85 33.70
C LYS A 17 -19.49 1.90 33.59
N LEU A 18 -19.15 3.12 33.18
CA LEU A 18 -20.14 4.17 32.94
C LEU A 18 -21.12 3.78 31.82
N LEU A 19 -20.61 3.27 30.70
CA LEU A 19 -21.41 2.81 29.57
C LEU A 19 -22.29 1.60 29.96
N SER A 20 -21.77 0.66 30.74
CA SER A 20 -22.55 -0.47 31.26
C SER A 20 -23.67 -0.03 32.20
N LYS A 21 -23.42 0.97 33.07
CA LYS A 21 -24.46 1.54 33.96
C LYS A 21 -25.56 2.21 33.13
N LEU A 22 -25.20 3.03 32.14
CA LEU A 22 -26.14 3.67 31.21
C LEU A 22 -26.95 2.65 30.40
N HIS A 23 -26.31 1.55 29.97
CA HIS A 23 -26.98 0.47 29.26
C HIS A 23 -28.00 -0.26 30.15
N SER A 24 -27.62 -0.57 31.39
CA SER A 24 -28.52 -1.16 32.38
C SER A 24 -29.74 -0.26 32.65
N THR A 25 -29.54 1.04 32.86
CA THR A 25 -30.60 2.03 33.03
C THR A 25 -31.58 2.04 31.85
N LYS A 26 -31.06 1.99 30.62
CA LYS A 26 -31.88 1.91 29.39
C LYS A 26 -32.72 0.65 29.35
N VAL A 27 -32.13 -0.50 29.66
CA VAL A 27 -32.82 -1.80 29.65
C VAL A 27 -33.91 -1.84 30.72
N SER A 28 -33.64 -1.35 31.93
CA SER A 28 -34.64 -1.28 33.01
C SER A 28 -35.81 -0.35 32.66
N LYS A 29 -35.53 0.81 32.07
CA LYS A 29 -36.59 1.73 31.61
C LYS A 29 -37.44 1.12 30.48
N ASN A 30 -36.82 0.43 29.53
CA ASN A 30 -37.54 -0.27 28.46
C ASN A 30 -38.44 -1.40 28.97
N ARG A 31 -38.10 -2.00 30.12
CA ARG A 31 -38.91 -3.04 30.79
C ARG A 31 -40.00 -2.46 31.69
N GLY A 32 -40.15 -1.14 31.76
CA GLY A 32 -41.11 -0.45 32.63
C GLY A 32 -40.73 -0.45 34.12
N SER A 33 -39.48 -0.80 34.47
CA SER A 33 -39.02 -0.78 35.85
C SER A 33 -38.73 0.65 36.33
N ILE A 34 -38.96 0.89 37.62
CA ILE A 34 -38.65 2.18 38.27
C ILE A 34 -37.12 2.33 38.34
N VAL A 35 -36.62 3.42 37.76
CA VAL A 35 -35.20 3.79 37.73
C VAL A 35 -34.98 4.97 38.68
N SER A 36 -33.84 5.04 39.36
CA SER A 36 -33.53 6.19 40.23
C SER A 36 -33.44 7.49 39.43
N ARG A 37 -33.81 8.60 40.07
CA ARG A 37 -33.90 9.93 39.44
C ARG A 37 -32.53 10.40 38.93
N GLU A 38 -31.46 10.05 39.65
CA GLU A 38 -30.07 10.36 39.29
C GLU A 38 -29.61 9.56 38.06
N ALA A 39 -29.96 8.27 37.98
CA ALA A 39 -29.62 7.42 36.84
C ALA A 39 -30.38 7.83 35.57
N GLU A 40 -31.64 8.24 35.72
CA GLU A 40 -32.43 8.79 34.63
C GLU A 40 -31.88 10.14 34.13
N ALA A 41 -31.49 11.04 35.04
CA ALA A 41 -30.86 12.30 34.68
C ALA A 41 -29.53 12.09 33.92
N LEU A 42 -28.68 11.17 34.40
CA LEU A 42 -27.43 10.81 33.74
C LEU A 42 -27.66 10.24 32.32
N PHE A 43 -28.65 9.35 32.18
CA PHE A 43 -29.02 8.77 30.89
C PHE A 43 -29.56 9.82 29.91
N ASN A 44 -30.43 10.71 30.38
CA ASN A 44 -31.01 11.77 29.55
C ASN A 44 -29.96 12.80 29.13
N ASN A 45 -29.02 13.17 30.01
CA ASN A 45 -27.98 14.14 29.67
C ASN A 45 -26.95 13.55 28.71
N PHE A 46 -26.56 12.29 28.89
CA PHE A 46 -25.49 11.71 28.08
C PHE A 46 -26.02 10.98 26.85
N VAL A 47 -26.84 9.95 27.03
CA VAL A 47 -27.27 9.07 25.93
C VAL A 47 -28.27 9.77 25.02
N LYS A 48 -29.21 10.54 25.57
CA LYS A 48 -30.22 11.25 24.74
C LYS A 48 -29.60 12.37 23.90
N GLN A 49 -28.54 13.03 24.39
CA GLN A 49 -27.83 14.06 23.64
C GLN A 49 -26.86 13.48 22.61
N VAL A 50 -26.15 12.41 22.96
CA VAL A 50 -25.15 11.78 22.08
C VAL A 50 -25.80 10.93 20.99
N LYS A 51 -26.88 10.20 21.30
CA LYS A 51 -27.52 9.28 20.34
C LYS A 51 -27.93 9.95 19.01
N PRO A 52 -28.54 11.15 18.98
CA PRO A 52 -28.82 11.87 17.74
C PRO A 52 -27.57 12.12 16.87
N THR A 53 -26.44 12.45 17.49
CA THR A 53 -25.16 12.66 16.78
C THR A 53 -24.68 11.39 16.09
N PHE A 54 -24.93 10.23 16.69
CA PHE A 54 -24.54 8.93 16.13
C PHE A 54 -25.61 8.29 15.23
N ASN A 55 -26.86 8.76 15.27
CA ASN A 55 -27.95 8.23 14.43
C ASN A 55 -27.73 8.50 12.93
N ASN A 56 -27.03 9.59 12.60
CA ASN A 56 -26.71 9.96 11.21
C ASN A 56 -25.38 9.36 10.72
N LEU A 57 -24.64 8.66 11.58
CA LEU A 57 -23.43 7.98 11.14
C LEU A 57 -23.82 6.77 10.29
N PRO A 58 -23.09 6.52 9.19
CA PRO A 58 -23.22 5.28 8.45
C PRO A 58 -23.11 4.09 9.42
N LYS A 59 -23.93 3.05 9.28
CA LYS A 59 -23.86 1.85 10.14
C LYS A 59 -22.42 1.29 10.15
N PRO A 60 -21.98 0.61 11.23
CA PRO A 60 -20.60 0.09 11.36
C PRO A 60 -20.09 -0.70 10.15
N LEU A 61 -20.96 -1.44 9.45
CA LEU A 61 -20.65 -2.12 8.18
C LEU A 61 -20.17 -1.17 7.08
N LYS A 62 -20.77 0.02 6.97
CA LYS A 62 -20.35 1.06 6.01
C LYS A 62 -18.99 1.65 6.39
N TRP A 63 -18.67 1.76 7.69
CA TRP A 63 -17.36 2.19 8.16
C TRP A 63 -16.28 1.14 7.91
N GLN A 64 -16.61 -0.13 8.11
CA GLN A 64 -15.69 -1.22 7.82
C GLN A 64 -15.43 -1.34 6.32
N SER A 65 -16.47 -1.18 5.49
CA SER A 65 -16.32 -1.06 4.04
C SER A 65 -15.44 0.13 3.67
N PHE A 66 -15.75 1.33 4.17
CA PHE A 66 -14.95 2.53 3.91
C PHE A 66 -13.49 2.34 4.33
N LEU A 67 -13.24 1.85 5.55
CA LEU A 67 -11.90 1.60 6.08
C LEU A 67 -11.11 0.60 5.22
N LEU A 68 -11.73 -0.52 4.83
CA LEU A 68 -11.06 -1.58 4.08
C LEU A 68 -10.96 -1.30 2.58
N HIS A 69 -11.80 -0.40 2.05
CA HIS A 69 -11.97 -0.27 0.60
C HIS A 69 -11.71 1.11 0.05
N ASP A 70 -12.23 2.14 0.70
CA ASP A 70 -12.25 3.50 0.16
C ASP A 70 -11.13 4.34 0.76
N LEU A 71 -10.82 4.14 2.04
CA LEU A 71 -9.72 4.83 2.71
C LEU A 71 -8.38 4.50 2.04
N ILE A 72 -8.16 3.24 1.67
CA ILE A 72 -6.94 2.82 0.96
C ILE A 72 -6.79 3.55 -0.38
N LEU A 73 -7.90 3.89 -1.05
CA LEU A 73 -7.85 4.68 -2.29
C LEU A 73 -7.44 6.13 -2.05
N LEU A 74 -7.71 6.66 -0.85
CA LEU A 74 -7.39 8.02 -0.45
C LEU A 74 -5.99 8.16 0.16
N THR A 75 -5.55 7.16 0.95
CA THR A 75 -4.30 7.23 1.73
C THR A 75 -3.20 6.34 1.20
N GLY A 76 -3.54 5.22 0.55
CA GLY A 76 -2.57 4.21 0.11
C GLY A 76 -2.14 4.35 -1.35
N ILE A 77 -2.69 5.30 -2.10
CA ILE A 77 -2.40 5.51 -3.53
C ILE A 77 -1.81 6.91 -3.73
N PRO A 78 -0.69 7.05 -4.46
CA PRO A 78 -0.10 8.36 -4.76
C PRO A 78 -1.06 9.34 -5.44
N SER A 79 -0.95 10.63 -5.13
CA SER A 79 -1.89 11.67 -5.57
C SER A 79 -1.98 11.81 -7.10
N ASN A 80 -0.86 11.62 -7.80
CA ASN A 80 -0.80 11.61 -9.26
C ASN A 80 -1.58 10.43 -9.86
N VAL A 81 -1.46 9.22 -9.28
CA VAL A 81 -2.26 8.05 -9.69
C VAL A 81 -3.73 8.31 -9.44
N GLN A 82 -4.10 8.88 -8.29
CA GLN A 82 -5.51 9.21 -8.01
C GLN A 82 -6.08 10.16 -9.08
N LYS A 83 -5.36 11.24 -9.41
CA LYS A 83 -5.76 12.20 -10.45
C LYS A 83 -5.90 11.53 -11.81
N ALA A 84 -4.94 10.69 -12.19
CA ALA A 84 -4.97 9.95 -13.45
C ALA A 84 -6.14 8.95 -13.50
N SER A 85 -6.36 8.22 -12.41
CA SER A 85 -7.46 7.25 -12.31
C SER A 85 -8.83 7.91 -12.42
N VAL A 86 -9.02 9.11 -11.84
CA VAL A 86 -10.24 9.90 -12.04
C VAL A 86 -10.36 10.36 -13.48
N LYS A 87 -9.28 10.91 -14.07
CA LYS A 87 -9.27 11.39 -15.46
C LYS A 87 -9.62 10.29 -16.47
N HIS A 88 -9.13 9.07 -16.23
CA HIS A 88 -9.28 7.93 -17.12
C HIS A 88 -10.38 6.95 -16.67
N SER A 89 -11.20 7.32 -15.68
CA SER A 89 -12.32 6.51 -15.18
C SER A 89 -11.93 5.07 -14.80
N LEU A 90 -10.80 4.92 -14.11
CA LEU A 90 -10.30 3.61 -13.68
C LEU A 90 -11.04 3.11 -12.45
N ASN A 91 -11.40 1.83 -12.46
CA ASN A 91 -11.95 1.15 -11.30
C ASN A 91 -10.87 0.86 -10.25
N LYS A 92 -11.29 0.52 -9.03
CA LYS A 92 -10.40 0.25 -7.90
C LYS A 92 -9.27 -0.75 -8.19
N ALA A 93 -9.55 -1.83 -8.90
CA ALA A 93 -8.54 -2.84 -9.20
C ALA A 93 -7.52 -2.31 -10.22
N GLN A 94 -8.00 -1.58 -11.23
CA GLN A 94 -7.15 -0.90 -12.21
C GLN A 94 -6.27 0.16 -11.54
N THR A 95 -6.83 1.01 -10.67
CA THR A 95 -6.08 2.04 -9.92
C THR A 95 -4.96 1.43 -9.08
N LYS A 96 -5.19 0.29 -8.42
CA LYS A 96 -4.15 -0.43 -7.68
C LYS A 96 -3.04 -0.97 -8.59
N ALA A 97 -3.40 -1.55 -9.74
CA ALA A 97 -2.42 -2.01 -10.72
C ALA A 97 -1.63 -0.83 -11.32
N PHE A 98 -2.29 0.31 -11.52
CA PHE A 98 -1.69 1.53 -12.05
C PHE A 98 -0.73 2.18 -11.04
N ALA A 99 -1.03 2.13 -9.74
CA ALA A 99 -0.11 2.53 -8.69
C ALA A 99 1.17 1.67 -8.67
N LYS A 100 1.06 0.35 -8.93
CA LYS A 100 2.25 -0.50 -9.09
C LYS A 100 3.09 -0.10 -10.30
N LEU A 101 2.44 0.26 -11.41
CA LEU A 101 3.15 0.71 -12.61
C LEU A 101 3.98 1.96 -12.33
N GLU A 102 3.42 2.94 -11.61
CA GLU A 102 4.14 4.14 -11.19
C GLU A 102 5.38 3.81 -10.34
N LEU A 103 5.23 2.89 -9.37
CA LEU A 103 6.33 2.44 -8.52
C LEU A 103 7.46 1.77 -9.31
N VAL A 104 7.12 0.99 -10.34
CA VAL A 104 8.10 0.29 -11.20
C VAL A 104 8.76 1.24 -12.20
N SER A 105 8.00 2.16 -12.78
CA SER A 105 8.51 3.10 -13.77
C SER A 105 7.62 4.34 -13.89
N GLU A 106 8.07 5.43 -13.30
CA GLU A 106 7.44 6.74 -13.42
C GLU A 106 7.31 7.20 -14.88
N LYS A 107 8.33 6.92 -15.70
CA LYS A 107 8.32 7.24 -17.14
C LYS A 107 7.22 6.48 -17.88
N ALA A 108 7.10 5.17 -17.65
CA ALA A 108 6.08 4.36 -18.31
C ALA A 108 4.67 4.77 -17.84
N PHE A 109 4.51 5.09 -16.56
CA PHE A 109 3.28 5.66 -16.02
C PHE A 109 2.89 6.94 -16.77
N HIS A 110 3.81 7.90 -16.89
CA HIS A 110 3.56 9.15 -17.61
C HIS A 110 3.16 8.93 -19.07
N ASP A 111 3.87 8.05 -19.78
CA ASP A 111 3.56 7.72 -21.18
C ASP A 111 2.16 7.11 -21.33
N VAL A 112 1.78 6.18 -20.44
CA VAL A 112 0.46 5.53 -20.46
C VAL A 112 -0.64 6.51 -20.09
N THR A 113 -0.43 7.40 -19.10
CA THR A 113 -1.39 8.46 -18.75
C THR A 113 -1.61 9.44 -19.90
N LEU A 114 -0.54 9.85 -20.58
CA LEU A 114 -0.65 10.79 -21.71
C LEU A 114 -1.33 10.16 -22.93
N LYS A 115 -0.96 8.92 -23.26
CA LYS A 115 -1.49 8.20 -24.43
C LYS A 115 -2.85 7.54 -24.17
N ASN A 116 -3.29 7.50 -22.90
CA ASN A 116 -4.50 6.81 -22.46
C ASN A 116 -4.55 5.32 -22.91
N SER A 117 -3.40 4.65 -23.01
CA SER A 117 -3.33 3.27 -23.51
C SER A 117 -2.00 2.60 -23.15
N ILE A 118 -2.01 1.28 -23.01
CA ILE A 118 -0.82 0.48 -22.71
C ILE A 118 -0.21 -0.06 -24.01
N PRO A 119 1.11 0.11 -24.23
CA PRO A 119 1.78 -0.43 -25.41
C PRO A 119 2.03 -1.94 -25.26
N PHE A 120 0.99 -2.75 -25.48
CA PHE A 120 1.10 -4.21 -25.57
C PHE A 120 1.66 -4.64 -26.93
N LYS A 121 2.67 -5.53 -26.92
CA LYS A 121 3.40 -5.99 -28.11
C LYS A 121 2.55 -6.74 -29.14
N ASP A 122 1.42 -7.32 -28.73
CA ASP A 122 0.56 -8.16 -29.60
C ASP A 122 -0.40 -7.36 -30.48
N ARG A 123 -0.44 -6.02 -30.36
CA ARG A 123 -1.34 -5.17 -31.15
C ARG A 123 -0.57 -4.25 -32.11
N ASN A 124 0.42 -4.80 -32.80
CA ASN A 124 1.14 -4.12 -33.88
C ASN A 124 0.33 -4.01 -35.19
N ASN A 125 -0.92 -4.52 -35.23
CA ASN A 125 -1.83 -4.23 -36.33
C ASN A 125 -2.38 -2.81 -36.14
N GLU A 126 -1.78 -1.85 -36.85
CA GLU A 126 -2.15 -0.43 -36.90
C GLU A 126 -3.63 -0.16 -37.28
N LEU A 127 -4.36 -1.21 -37.69
CA LEU A 127 -5.75 -1.18 -38.15
C LEU A 127 -6.79 -1.27 -37.02
N LEU A 128 -6.40 -1.61 -35.78
CA LEU A 128 -7.33 -1.67 -34.66
C LEU A 128 -7.20 -0.45 -33.75
N ALA A 129 -8.34 0.12 -33.37
CA ALA A 129 -8.40 1.19 -32.38
C ALA A 129 -7.68 0.74 -31.11
N LYS A 130 -6.71 1.55 -30.65
CA LYS A 130 -6.01 1.29 -29.39
C LYS A 130 -7.02 1.44 -28.27
N PRO A 131 -7.23 0.39 -27.45
CA PRO A 131 -8.19 0.45 -26.36
C PRO A 131 -7.78 1.54 -25.37
N ALA A 132 -8.78 2.20 -24.81
CA ALA A 132 -8.57 3.19 -23.76
C ALA A 132 -8.09 2.52 -22.47
N LEU A 133 -7.44 3.27 -21.58
CA LEU A 133 -6.83 2.72 -20.37
C LEU A 133 -7.84 1.99 -19.45
N ASN A 134 -9.09 2.44 -19.43
CA ASN A 134 -10.19 1.82 -18.68
C ASN A 134 -10.72 0.52 -19.29
N GLU A 135 -10.43 0.24 -20.55
CA GLU A 135 -10.81 -1.01 -21.23
C GLU A 135 -9.84 -2.15 -20.92
N PHE A 136 -8.63 -1.84 -20.42
CA PHE A 136 -7.70 -2.86 -19.94
C PHE A 136 -8.13 -3.39 -18.58
N SER A 137 -8.13 -4.71 -18.43
CA SER A 137 -8.32 -5.34 -17.13
C SER A 137 -7.17 -5.01 -16.17
N ALA A 138 -7.45 -5.03 -14.87
CA ALA A 138 -6.42 -4.83 -13.84
C ALA A 138 -5.25 -5.83 -13.97
N ARG A 139 -5.52 -7.06 -14.46
CA ARG A 139 -4.50 -8.07 -14.69
C ARG A 139 -3.58 -7.69 -15.84
N GLU A 140 -4.11 -7.17 -16.94
CA GLU A 140 -3.29 -6.72 -18.07
C GLU A 140 -2.37 -5.55 -17.67
N ILE A 141 -2.90 -4.58 -16.92
CA ILE A 141 -2.10 -3.46 -16.39
C ILE A 141 -0.99 -3.99 -15.48
N GLN A 142 -1.31 -4.97 -14.63
CA GLN A 142 -0.33 -5.56 -13.71
C GLN A 142 0.76 -6.36 -14.45
N VAL A 143 0.38 -7.19 -15.42
CA VAL A 143 1.34 -7.95 -16.24
C VAL A 143 2.29 -7.02 -16.99
N PHE A 144 1.78 -5.89 -17.48
CA PHE A 144 2.62 -4.86 -18.10
C PHE A 144 3.66 -4.29 -17.11
N ALA A 145 3.24 -3.94 -15.89
CA ALA A 145 4.16 -3.48 -14.85
C ALA A 145 5.20 -4.55 -14.46
N GLU A 146 4.79 -5.81 -14.27
CA GLU A 146 5.70 -6.91 -13.93
C GLU A 146 6.73 -7.19 -15.05
N ASN A 147 6.32 -7.06 -16.31
CA ASN A 147 7.24 -7.20 -17.45
C ASN A 147 8.28 -6.07 -17.49
N LEU A 148 7.89 -4.85 -17.13
CA LEU A 148 8.82 -3.72 -17.00
C LEU A 148 9.79 -3.93 -15.85
N GLU A 149 9.30 -4.40 -14.70
CA GLU A 149 10.13 -4.70 -13.53
C GLU A 149 11.19 -5.75 -13.86
N LYS A 150 10.79 -6.87 -14.48
CA LYS A 150 11.73 -7.91 -14.96
C LYS A 150 12.73 -7.38 -15.98
N ALA A 151 12.30 -6.46 -16.86
CA ALA A 151 13.20 -5.85 -17.83
C ALA A 151 14.22 -4.90 -17.16
N ASN A 152 13.81 -4.17 -16.13
CA ASN A 152 14.70 -3.30 -15.36
C ASN A 152 15.73 -4.12 -14.56
N GLN A 153 15.29 -5.16 -13.85
CA GLN A 153 16.18 -6.07 -13.12
C GLN A 153 17.25 -6.70 -14.03
N LYS A 154 16.86 -7.16 -15.24
CA LYS A 154 17.81 -7.70 -16.23
C LYS A 154 18.82 -6.66 -16.72
N LYS A 155 18.44 -5.39 -16.80
CA LYS A 155 19.36 -4.31 -17.21
C LYS A 155 20.34 -3.96 -16.10
N GLU A 156 19.87 -3.95 -14.85
CA GLU A 156 20.73 -3.74 -13.68
C GLU A 156 21.75 -4.87 -13.55
N GLN A 157 21.32 -6.13 -13.62
CA GLN A 157 22.22 -7.29 -13.61
C GLN A 157 23.31 -7.20 -14.68
N LYS A 158 22.94 -6.89 -15.93
CA LYS A 158 23.92 -6.73 -17.02
C LYS A 158 24.90 -5.58 -16.79
N LYS A 159 24.45 -4.51 -16.14
CA LYS A 159 25.31 -3.37 -15.82
C LYS A 159 26.30 -3.74 -14.73
N ASP A 160 25.86 -4.46 -13.70
CA ASP A 160 26.72 -4.94 -12.62
C ASP A 160 27.75 -5.95 -13.13
N GLU A 161 27.32 -6.91 -13.96
CA GLU A 161 28.20 -7.87 -14.64
C GLU A 161 29.27 -7.14 -15.46
N SER A 162 28.87 -6.20 -16.32
CA SER A 162 29.80 -5.42 -17.15
C SER A 162 30.78 -4.58 -16.31
N GLN A 163 30.34 -4.03 -15.19
CA GLN A 163 31.19 -3.25 -14.30
C GLN A 163 32.16 -4.14 -13.52
N GLN A 164 31.75 -5.35 -13.14
CA GLN A 164 32.60 -6.36 -12.52
C GLN A 164 33.65 -6.89 -13.51
N GLU A 165 33.26 -7.14 -14.76
CA GLU A 165 34.18 -7.51 -15.84
C GLU A 165 35.24 -6.43 -16.05
N MET A 166 34.83 -5.17 -16.22
CA MET A 166 35.77 -4.04 -16.40
C MET A 166 36.74 -3.90 -15.22
N ASN A 167 36.26 -4.02 -13.98
CA ASN A 167 37.13 -4.00 -12.80
C ASN A 167 38.13 -5.15 -12.79
N THR A 168 37.70 -6.34 -13.24
CA THR A 168 38.56 -7.52 -13.33
C THR A 168 39.65 -7.32 -14.39
N GLU A 169 39.29 -6.79 -15.57
CA GLU A 169 40.24 -6.45 -16.63
C GLU A 169 41.28 -5.42 -16.17
N ILE A 170 40.85 -4.33 -15.51
CA ILE A 170 41.75 -3.31 -14.96
C ILE A 170 42.73 -3.94 -13.96
N LYS A 171 42.23 -4.82 -13.08
CA LYS A 171 43.04 -5.50 -12.08
C LYS A 171 44.07 -6.45 -12.71
N ILE A 172 43.66 -7.21 -13.74
CA ILE A 172 44.58 -8.07 -14.51
C ILE A 172 45.66 -7.21 -15.16
N ALA A 173 45.28 -6.13 -15.87
CA ALA A 173 46.22 -5.24 -16.55
C ALA A 173 47.24 -4.59 -15.59
N LEU A 174 46.79 -4.16 -14.39
CA LEU A 174 47.68 -3.64 -13.34
C LEU A 174 48.67 -4.70 -12.86
N MET A 175 48.21 -5.90 -12.53
CA MET A 175 49.08 -6.98 -12.06
C MET A 175 50.09 -7.42 -13.12
N THR A 176 49.69 -7.47 -14.39
CA THR A 176 50.60 -7.77 -15.51
C THR A 176 51.67 -6.69 -15.67
N ARG A 177 51.32 -5.39 -15.54
CA ARG A 177 52.32 -4.29 -15.56
C ARG A 177 53.31 -4.35 -14.41
N LEU A 178 52.92 -4.90 -13.26
CA LEU A 178 53.80 -5.16 -12.12
C LEU A 178 54.67 -6.42 -12.29
N GLY A 179 54.62 -7.07 -13.46
CA GLY A 179 55.43 -8.25 -13.78
C GLY A 179 54.90 -9.56 -13.18
N ILE A 180 53.65 -9.59 -12.68
CA ILE A 180 53.05 -10.82 -12.15
C ILE A 180 52.62 -11.71 -13.33
N PRO A 181 53.06 -12.97 -13.40
CA PRO A 181 52.65 -13.89 -14.46
C PRO A 181 51.14 -14.15 -14.47
N LEU A 182 50.54 -14.21 -15.67
CA LEU A 182 49.09 -14.42 -15.87
C LEU A 182 48.56 -15.67 -15.15
N VAL A 183 49.35 -16.74 -15.08
CA VAL A 183 48.97 -17.98 -14.38
C VAL A 183 48.71 -17.73 -12.89
N ARG A 184 49.53 -16.88 -12.25
CA ARG A 184 49.39 -16.55 -10.83
C ARG A 184 48.23 -15.58 -10.59
N ILE A 185 47.96 -14.68 -11.55
CA ILE A 185 46.79 -13.78 -11.54
C ILE A 185 45.50 -14.60 -11.63
N ALA A 186 45.42 -15.55 -12.55
CA ALA A 186 44.25 -16.42 -12.74
C ALA A 186 43.92 -17.24 -11.47
N GLN A 187 44.95 -17.79 -10.81
CA GLN A 187 44.81 -18.51 -9.53
C GLN A 187 44.30 -17.60 -8.40
N ASN A 188 44.76 -16.35 -8.34
CA ASN A 188 44.32 -15.40 -7.30
C ASN A 188 42.87 -14.94 -7.51
N ILE A 189 42.42 -14.78 -8.76
CA ILE A 189 41.04 -14.40 -9.08
C ILE A 189 40.08 -15.55 -8.72
N THR A 190 40.40 -16.78 -9.14
CA THR A 190 39.60 -17.98 -8.81
C THR A 190 39.47 -18.23 -7.31
N ASN A 191 40.52 -17.97 -6.53
CA ASN A 191 40.48 -18.10 -5.07
C ASN A 191 39.64 -17.00 -4.37
N GLN A 192 39.53 -15.80 -4.95
CA GLN A 192 38.66 -14.74 -4.43
C GLN A 192 37.18 -14.98 -4.72
N ASP A 193 36.84 -15.54 -5.89
CA ASP A 193 35.45 -15.91 -6.18
C ASP A 193 34.96 -17.00 -5.22
N LEU A 194 35.80 -18.00 -4.92
CA LEU A 194 35.48 -19.10 -3.99
C LEU A 194 35.29 -18.66 -2.52
N SER A 195 35.88 -17.54 -2.10
CA SER A 195 35.69 -17.02 -0.73
C SER A 195 34.39 -16.22 -0.56
N SER A 196 33.86 -15.64 -1.65
CA SER A 196 32.58 -14.90 -1.64
C SER A 196 31.34 -15.79 -1.47
N PHE A 197 31.45 -17.09 -1.78
CA PHE A 197 30.37 -18.08 -1.61
C PHE A 197 30.35 -18.74 -0.21
N ARG A 198 31.24 -18.36 0.71
CA ARG A 198 31.41 -18.98 2.04
C ARG A 198 30.86 -18.18 3.22
N THR A 199 30.08 -17.13 2.97
CA THR A 199 29.35 -16.33 3.99
C THR A 199 27.88 -16.27 3.65
#